data_AF-G9PBL1-F1
#
_entry.id   AF-G9PBL1-F1
#
_cell.length_a   1.000
_cell.length_b   1.000
_cell.length_c   1.000
_cell.angle_alpha   90.00
_cell.angle_beta   90.00
_cell.angle_gamma   90.00
#
_symmetry.space_group_name_H-M   'P 1'
#
loop_
_entity.id
_entity.type
_entity.pdbx_description
1 polymer ?
#
loop_
_entity_poly.entity_id
_entity_poly.type
_entity_poly.pdbx_seq_one_letter_code
_entity_poly.pdbx_strand_id
1 'polypeptide(L)'
;MPVDEFPAAFKAAAAILADRDRAQIRGQKPLSIRNAAVKFNTSPSAVQRALSSLQKPDPIPRSPGRPRSLMNAEDEALVAFVMWFQRAGFQITKSQLVSAANDIRRRRDPEFEDVGKNWYCRWLQDHPEVQKSCFKPENKPGVSYEASSAEILLKFFGKPEEYRFRLSDRRLRVLE
;
A
#
# COMPACT_ATOMS: atom_id res chain seq x y z
N MET A 1 13.60 13.57 19.08
CA MET A 1 12.32 12.93 19.44
C MET A 1 12.22 12.93 20.96
N PRO A 2 11.31 13.70 21.58
CA PRO A 2 11.07 13.65 23.02
C PRO A 2 10.61 12.26 23.44
N VAL A 3 11.08 11.76 24.59
CA VAL A 3 10.83 10.37 25.04
C VAL A 3 9.36 10.08 25.40
N ASP A 4 8.53 11.12 25.50
CA ASP A 4 7.13 11.02 25.89
C ASP A 4 6.22 10.51 24.76
N GLU A 5 6.68 10.53 23.52
CA GLU A 5 5.90 10.13 22.34
C GLU A 5 6.13 8.67 21.91
N PHE A 6 7.03 7.93 22.58
CA PHE A 6 7.32 6.55 22.20
C PHE A 6 6.16 5.60 22.56
N PRO A 7 5.87 4.59 21.70
CA PRO A 7 4.89 3.55 22.02
C PRO A 7 5.21 2.86 23.35
N ALA A 8 4.18 2.46 24.10
CA ALA A 8 4.31 1.85 25.43
C ALA A 8 5.29 0.66 25.46
N ALA A 9 5.36 -0.13 24.39
CA ALA A 9 6.30 -1.23 24.23
C ALA A 9 7.78 -0.80 24.20
N PHE A 10 8.10 0.32 23.56
CA PHE A 10 9.46 0.87 23.53
C PHE A 10 9.85 1.48 24.88
N LYS A 11 8.90 2.15 25.56
CA LYS A 11 9.10 2.63 26.94
C LYS A 11 9.40 1.47 27.90
N ALA A 12 8.65 0.36 27.79
CA ALA A 12 8.87 -0.84 28.59
C ALA A 12 10.23 -1.50 28.30
N ALA A 13 10.61 -1.61 27.03
CA ALA A 13 11.90 -2.17 26.63
C ALA A 13 13.08 -1.33 27.11
N ALA A 14 12.99 0.01 27.01
CA ALA A 14 13.99 0.92 27.53
C ALA A 14 14.12 0.81 29.07
N ALA A 15 13.00 0.66 29.78
CA ALA A 15 13.01 0.45 31.22
C ALA A 15 13.71 -0.86 31.63
N ILE A 16 13.54 -1.95 30.86
CA ILE A 16 14.26 -3.22 31.11
C ILE A 16 15.76 -3.04 30.91
N LEU A 17 16.19 -2.33 29.86
CA LEU A 17 17.61 -2.07 29.61
C LEU A 17 18.23 -1.25 30.75
N ALA A 18 17.58 -0.17 31.16
CA ALA A 18 18.05 0.67 32.26
C ALA A 18 18.06 -0.06 33.62
N ASP A 19 17.11 -0.98 33.84
CA ASP A 19 17.07 -1.79 35.05
C ASP A 19 18.14 -2.88 35.06
N ARG A 20 18.49 -3.44 33.89
CA ARG A 20 19.58 -4.42 33.75
C ARG A 20 20.92 -3.87 34.21
N ASP A 21 21.25 -2.64 33.81
CA ASP A 21 22.49 -1.98 34.22
C ASP A 21 22.51 -1.72 35.74
N ARG A 22 21.38 -1.32 36.31
CA ARG A 22 21.23 -1.09 37.76
C ARG A 22 21.26 -2.39 38.57
N ALA A 23 20.63 -3.44 38.07
CA ALA A 23 20.57 -4.75 38.71
C ALA A 23 21.95 -5.42 38.76
N GLN A 24 22.77 -5.20 37.72
CA GLN A 24 24.17 -5.66 37.69
C GLN A 24 25.01 -5.00 38.78
N ILE A 25 24.82 -3.71 39.04
CA ILE A 25 25.49 -2.99 40.15
C ILE A 25 25.02 -3.49 41.53
N ARG A 26 23.74 -3.84 41.65
CA ARG A 26 23.09 -4.22 42.92
C ARG A 26 23.09 -5.73 43.21
N GLY A 27 23.61 -6.56 42.31
CA GLY A 27 23.55 -8.03 42.43
C GLY A 27 22.12 -8.61 42.42
N GLN A 28 21.16 -7.89 41.85
CA GLN A 28 19.75 -8.32 41.80
C GLN A 28 19.36 -8.88 40.43
N LYS A 29 18.24 -9.60 40.39
CA LYS A 29 17.65 -10.06 39.11
C LYS A 29 16.99 -8.88 38.40
N PRO A 30 17.26 -8.67 37.10
CA PRO A 30 16.68 -7.56 36.34
C PRO A 30 15.18 -7.73 36.09
N LEU A 31 14.50 -6.63 35.80
CA LEU A 31 13.08 -6.58 35.46
C LEU A 31 12.76 -7.52 34.28
N SER A 32 11.88 -8.49 34.53
CA SER A 32 11.41 -9.44 33.52
C SER A 32 10.50 -8.76 32.49
N ILE A 33 10.55 -9.25 31.25
CA ILE A 33 9.70 -8.82 30.13
C ILE A 33 8.21 -8.85 30.50
N ARG A 34 7.77 -9.89 31.22
CA ARG A 34 6.35 -10.01 31.65
C ARG A 34 5.97 -8.94 32.67
N ASN A 35 6.86 -8.62 33.61
CA ASN A 35 6.59 -7.60 34.63
C ASN A 35 6.60 -6.20 34.02
N ALA A 36 7.49 -5.95 33.07
CA ALA A 36 7.49 -4.71 32.29
C ALA A 36 6.22 -4.59 31.44
N ALA A 37 5.78 -5.66 30.79
CA ALA A 37 4.56 -5.68 29.99
C ALA A 37 3.32 -5.29 30.81
N VAL A 38 3.20 -5.83 32.04
CA VAL A 38 2.14 -5.45 32.98
C VAL A 38 2.27 -3.97 33.40
N LYS A 39 3.48 -3.53 33.76
CA LYS A 39 3.72 -2.15 34.22
C LYS A 39 3.37 -1.09 33.18
N PHE A 40 3.62 -1.38 31.91
CA PHE A 40 3.38 -0.45 30.80
C PHE A 40 2.12 -0.79 29.98
N ASN A 41 1.25 -1.65 30.51
CA ASN A 41 -0.02 -2.07 29.89
C ASN A 41 0.12 -2.45 28.40
N THR A 42 1.08 -3.32 28.11
CA THR A 42 1.41 -3.77 26.75
C THR A 42 1.58 -5.29 26.71
N SER A 43 1.58 -5.89 25.51
CA SER A 43 1.80 -7.33 25.37
C SER A 43 3.28 -7.70 25.58
N PRO A 44 3.58 -8.86 26.21
CA PRO A 44 4.97 -9.34 26.36
C PRO A 44 5.70 -9.51 25.03
N SER A 45 4.98 -9.90 23.97
CA SER A 45 5.52 -10.05 22.63
C SER A 45 5.92 -8.72 22.00
N ALA A 46 5.16 -7.64 22.24
CA ALA A 46 5.53 -6.30 21.77
C ALA A 46 6.78 -5.78 22.50
N VAL A 47 6.89 -6.01 23.81
CA VAL A 47 8.08 -5.65 24.59
C VAL A 47 9.32 -6.42 24.10
N GLN A 48 9.19 -7.72 23.85
CA GLN A 48 10.29 -8.54 23.31
C GLN A 48 10.77 -8.01 21.95
N ARG A 49 9.84 -7.70 21.03
CA ARG A 49 10.19 -7.12 19.72
C ARG A 49 10.90 -5.78 19.86
N ALA A 50 10.38 -4.89 20.70
CA ALA A 50 10.99 -3.58 20.95
C ALA A 50 12.39 -3.73 21.56
N LEU A 51 12.58 -4.66 22.50
CA LEU A 51 13.87 -4.95 23.12
C LEU A 51 14.88 -5.49 22.10
N SER A 52 14.47 -6.39 21.20
CA SER A 52 15.31 -6.85 20.09
C SER A 52 15.70 -5.71 19.15
N SER A 53 14.76 -4.84 18.78
CA SER A 53 15.03 -3.68 17.92
C SER A 53 15.96 -2.64 18.57
N LEU A 54 15.94 -2.48 19.90
CA LEU A 54 16.83 -1.56 20.61
C LEU A 54 18.25 -2.12 20.80
N GLN A 55 18.38 -3.44 21.05
CA GLN A 55 19.70 -4.07 21.25
C GLN A 55 20.44 -4.32 19.93
N LYS A 56 19.68 -4.62 18.87
CA LYS A 56 20.18 -4.81 17.52
C LYS A 56 19.30 -3.96 16.61
N PRO A 57 19.63 -2.67 16.40
CA PRO A 57 19.00 -1.93 15.32
C PRO A 57 19.24 -2.74 14.06
N ASP A 58 18.16 -3.17 13.40
CA ASP A 58 18.27 -3.96 12.18
C ASP A 58 19.18 -3.18 11.20
N PRO A 59 20.31 -3.75 10.76
CA PRO A 59 21.26 -3.04 9.89
C PRO A 59 20.66 -2.71 8.51
N ILE A 60 19.48 -3.28 8.22
CA ILE A 60 18.73 -3.10 7.00
C ILE A 60 17.39 -2.49 7.42
N PRO A 61 17.00 -1.29 6.92
CA PRO A 61 15.64 -0.82 7.11
C PRO A 61 14.70 -1.92 6.63
N ARG A 62 13.70 -2.30 7.44
CA ARG A 62 12.73 -3.37 7.12
C ARG A 62 12.47 -3.35 5.62
N SER A 63 12.93 -4.38 4.92
CA SER A 63 12.78 -4.47 3.47
C SER A 63 11.34 -4.09 3.15
N PRO A 64 11.08 -3.16 2.21
CA PRO A 64 9.72 -2.88 1.80
C PRO A 64 9.09 -4.25 1.55
N GLY A 65 7.94 -4.52 2.20
CA GLY A 65 7.31 -5.82 2.12
C GLY A 65 7.17 -6.27 0.65
N ARG A 66 6.88 -7.56 0.44
CA ARG A 66 6.76 -8.22 -0.89
C ARG A 66 6.61 -7.20 -2.04
N PRO A 67 7.54 -7.16 -3.02
CA PRO A 67 7.57 -6.13 -4.04
C PRO A 67 6.18 -5.90 -4.63
N ARG A 68 5.78 -4.63 -4.69
CA ARG A 68 4.46 -4.24 -5.17
C ARG A 68 4.25 -4.79 -6.58
N SER A 69 3.02 -5.22 -6.86
CA SER A 69 2.67 -5.80 -8.17
C SER A 69 2.89 -4.79 -9.30
N LEU A 70 2.72 -3.50 -8.99
CA LEU A 70 2.97 -2.38 -9.89
C LEU A 70 4.08 -1.52 -9.30
N MET A 71 4.91 -0.94 -10.17
CA MET A 71 5.83 0.15 -9.82
C MET A 71 5.03 1.43 -9.58
N ASN A 72 5.60 2.38 -8.83
CA ASN A 72 4.89 3.63 -8.49
C ASN A 72 4.32 4.35 -9.72
N ALA A 73 5.09 4.44 -10.82
CA ALA A 73 4.62 5.08 -12.06
C ALA A 73 3.47 4.31 -12.74
N GLU A 74 3.45 2.98 -12.63
CA GLU A 74 2.38 2.14 -13.18
C GLU A 74 1.10 2.25 -12.34
N ASP A 75 1.28 2.36 -11.03
CA ASP A 75 0.23 2.55 -10.04
C ASP A 75 -0.46 3.91 -10.23
N GLU A 76 0.32 4.99 -10.36
CA GLU A 76 -0.15 6.33 -10.69
C GLU A 76 -0.90 6.37 -12.03
N ALA A 77 -0.39 5.67 -13.05
CA ALA A 77 -1.05 5.58 -14.35
C ALA A 77 -2.43 4.91 -14.23
N LEU A 78 -2.53 3.86 -13.41
CA LEU A 78 -3.79 3.18 -13.20
C LEU A 78 -4.79 4.04 -12.42
N VAL A 79 -4.33 4.80 -11.42
CA VAL A 79 -5.17 5.79 -10.71
C VAL A 79 -5.68 6.86 -11.68
N ALA A 80 -4.80 7.44 -12.50
CA ALA A 80 -5.17 8.44 -13.50
C ALA A 80 -6.20 7.89 -14.50
N PHE A 81 -6.07 6.62 -14.90
CA PHE A 81 -7.03 5.94 -15.76
C PHE A 81 -8.42 5.87 -15.13
N VAL A 82 -8.51 5.51 -13.84
CA VAL A 82 -9.81 5.46 -13.15
C VAL A 82 -10.41 6.87 -13.00
N MET A 83 -9.60 7.85 -12.60
CA MET A 83 -10.06 9.23 -12.46
C MET A 83 -10.58 9.82 -13.78
N TRP A 84 -9.94 9.47 -14.90
CA TRP A 84 -10.39 9.87 -16.23
C TRP A 84 -11.77 9.28 -16.58
N PHE A 85 -11.97 7.98 -16.35
CA PHE A 85 -13.28 7.33 -16.55
C PHE A 85 -14.37 7.98 -15.70
N GLN A 86 -14.06 8.29 -14.44
CA GLN A 86 -14.99 8.91 -13.52
C GLN A 86 -15.36 10.34 -13.94
N ARG A 87 -14.38 11.14 -14.39
CA ARG A 87 -14.63 12.47 -14.96
C ARG A 87 -15.50 12.43 -16.21
N ALA A 88 -15.35 11.38 -17.01
CA ALA A 88 -16.19 11.13 -18.19
C ALA A 88 -17.60 10.59 -17.83
N GLY A 89 -17.90 10.40 -16.54
CA GLY A 89 -19.21 9.91 -16.06
C GLY A 89 -19.36 8.39 -16.10
N PHE A 90 -18.28 7.65 -16.31
CA PHE A 90 -18.29 6.18 -16.40
C PHE A 90 -17.70 5.52 -15.16
N GLN A 91 -18.31 4.41 -14.76
CA GLN A 91 -17.76 3.54 -13.72
C GLN A 91 -16.89 2.46 -14.35
N ILE A 92 -15.67 2.28 -13.84
CA ILE A 92 -14.81 1.17 -14.23
C ILE A 92 -15.17 -0.07 -13.41
N THR A 93 -15.31 -1.21 -14.10
CA THR A 93 -15.55 -2.49 -13.42
C THR A 93 -14.24 -3.09 -12.90
N LYS A 94 -14.33 -3.94 -11.86
CA LYS A 94 -13.18 -4.67 -11.32
C LYS A 94 -12.39 -5.41 -12.39
N SER A 95 -13.08 -6.09 -13.31
CA SER A 95 -12.44 -6.88 -14.38
C SER A 95 -11.66 -5.99 -15.35
N GLN A 96 -12.20 -4.83 -15.71
CA GLN A 96 -11.51 -3.85 -16.56
C GLN A 96 -10.26 -3.30 -15.87
N LEU A 97 -10.33 -2.97 -14.59
CA LEU A 97 -9.18 -2.46 -13.84
C LEU A 97 -8.07 -3.51 -13.73
N VAL A 98 -8.43 -4.75 -13.42
CA VAL A 98 -7.49 -5.89 -13.38
C VAL A 98 -6.85 -6.12 -14.76
N SER A 99 -7.64 -6.06 -15.84
CA SER A 99 -7.12 -6.19 -17.20
C SER A 99 -6.14 -5.07 -17.53
N ALA A 100 -6.46 -3.82 -17.19
CA ALA A 100 -5.57 -2.68 -17.40
C ALA A 100 -4.25 -2.81 -16.62
N ALA A 101 -4.31 -3.28 -15.37
CA ALA A 101 -3.11 -3.56 -14.57
C ALA A 101 -2.24 -4.67 -15.18
N ASN A 102 -2.86 -5.75 -15.67
CA ASN A 102 -2.15 -6.83 -16.35
C ASN A 102 -1.55 -6.35 -17.68
N ASP A 103 -2.24 -5.52 -18.44
CA ASP A 103 -1.73 -4.95 -19.69
C ASP A 103 -0.47 -4.10 -19.43
N ILE A 104 -0.45 -3.29 -18.37
CA ILE A 104 0.77 -2.53 -17.99
C ILE A 104 1.90 -3.48 -17.62
N ARG A 105 1.64 -4.51 -16.81
CA ARG A 105 2.65 -5.50 -16.40
C ARG A 105 3.24 -6.23 -17.60
N ARG A 106 2.41 -6.70 -18.52
CA ARG A 106 2.82 -7.43 -19.73
C ARG A 106 3.59 -6.56 -20.72
N ARG A 107 3.35 -5.24 -20.74
CA ARG A 107 4.16 -4.29 -21.53
C ARG A 107 5.56 -4.10 -20.96
N ARG A 108 5.71 -4.17 -19.63
CA ARG A 108 7.03 -4.13 -18.98
C ARG A 108 7.78 -5.43 -19.20
N ASP A 109 7.12 -6.55 -18.96
CA ASP A 109 7.68 -7.88 -19.19
C ASP A 109 6.53 -8.85 -19.57
N PRO A 110 6.56 -9.41 -20.80
CA PRO A 110 5.56 -10.36 -21.25
C PRO A 110 5.44 -11.63 -20.39
N GLU A 111 6.49 -12.01 -19.65
CA GLU A 111 6.49 -13.21 -18.81
C GLU A 111 5.80 -13.00 -17.46
N PHE A 112 5.43 -11.76 -17.10
CA PHE A 112 4.74 -11.52 -15.84
C PHE A 112 3.37 -12.21 -15.81
N GLU A 113 3.18 -13.04 -14.79
CA GLU A 113 1.87 -13.56 -14.42
C GLU A 113 0.90 -12.44 -14.08
N ASP A 114 -0.39 -12.76 -14.24
CA ASP A 114 -1.50 -11.90 -13.88
C ASP A 114 -1.47 -11.51 -12.40
N VAL A 115 -2.03 -10.34 -12.09
CA VAL A 115 -2.18 -9.89 -10.70
C VAL A 115 -3.01 -10.90 -9.90
N GLY A 116 -2.57 -11.17 -8.67
CA GLY A 116 -3.23 -12.15 -7.80
C GLY A 116 -4.66 -11.75 -7.41
N LYS A 117 -5.48 -12.73 -7.03
CA LYS A 117 -6.92 -12.56 -6.70
C LYS A 117 -7.23 -11.45 -5.69
N ASN A 118 -6.33 -11.24 -4.73
CA ASN A 118 -6.47 -10.24 -3.65
C ASN A 118 -5.87 -8.88 -4.00
N TRP A 119 -5.23 -8.74 -5.16
CA TRP A 119 -4.58 -7.49 -5.57
C TRP A 119 -5.58 -6.33 -5.62
N TYR A 120 -6.74 -6.52 -6.25
CA TYR A 120 -7.76 -5.48 -6.38
C TYR A 120 -8.20 -4.90 -5.02
N CYS A 121 -8.49 -5.75 -4.05
CA CYS A 121 -8.93 -5.29 -2.73
C CYS A 121 -7.83 -4.51 -1.99
N ARG A 122 -6.57 -4.95 -2.13
CA ARG A 122 -5.42 -4.25 -1.53
C ARG A 122 -5.14 -2.92 -2.23
N TRP A 123 -5.16 -2.91 -3.56
CA TRP A 123 -4.99 -1.71 -4.36
C TRP A 123 -6.04 -0.65 -4.01
N LEU A 124 -7.29 -1.04 -3.83
CA LEU A 124 -8.33 -0.11 -3.36
C LEU A 124 -8.11 0.42 -1.94
N GLN A 125 -7.49 -0.36 -1.04
CA GLN A 125 -7.13 0.11 0.30
C GLN A 125 -5.98 1.13 0.24
N ASP A 126 -5.05 0.94 -0.69
CA ASP A 126 -3.92 1.84 -0.92
C ASP A 126 -4.35 3.13 -1.64
N HIS A 127 -5.46 3.10 -2.41
CA HIS A 127 -6.01 4.22 -3.19
C HIS A 127 -7.45 4.61 -2.79
N PRO A 128 -7.66 5.14 -1.57
CA PRO A 128 -8.98 5.57 -1.12
C PRO A 128 -9.58 6.71 -1.96
N GLU A 129 -8.75 7.51 -2.64
CA GLU A 129 -9.17 8.54 -3.60
C GLU A 129 -9.99 7.98 -4.77
N VAL A 130 -9.71 6.73 -5.18
CA VAL A 130 -10.47 6.03 -6.22
C VAL A 130 -11.80 5.50 -5.71
N GLN A 131 -11.87 5.11 -4.43
CA GLN A 131 -13.09 4.57 -3.80
C GLN A 131 -14.17 5.63 -3.58
N LYS A 132 -13.78 6.84 -3.17
CA LYS A 132 -14.72 7.93 -2.83
C LYS A 132 -15.55 8.40 -4.03
N SER A 133 -15.03 8.23 -5.24
CA SER A 133 -15.67 8.59 -6.50
C SER A 133 -16.54 7.48 -7.11
N CYS A 134 -16.60 6.28 -6.51
CA CYS A 134 -17.48 5.20 -6.96
C CYS A 134 -18.96 5.41 -6.58
N PHE A 135 -19.25 6.25 -5.57
CA PHE A 135 -20.53 6.23 -4.84
C PHE A 135 -21.45 7.44 -5.02
N LYS A 136 -21.17 8.38 -5.94
CA LYS A 136 -22.14 9.43 -6.24
C LYS A 136 -21.98 9.99 -7.65
N PRO A 137 -22.94 9.77 -8.57
CA PRO A 137 -23.06 10.58 -9.77
C PRO A 137 -23.61 11.95 -9.35
N GLU A 138 -22.74 12.81 -8.82
CA GLU A 138 -23.02 14.24 -8.86
C GLU A 138 -22.48 14.72 -10.20
N ASN A 139 -23.40 15.13 -11.07
CA ASN A 139 -23.14 15.68 -12.39
C ASN A 139 -22.30 16.97 -12.23
N LYS A 140 -20.98 16.83 -12.03
CA LYS A 140 -20.07 17.96 -11.88
C LYS A 140 -19.59 18.39 -13.27
N PRO A 141 -19.71 19.68 -13.63
CA PRO A 141 -19.16 20.17 -14.89
C PRO A 141 -17.65 19.92 -14.92
N GLY A 142 -17.16 19.50 -16.09
CA GLY A 142 -15.82 18.98 -16.32
C GLY A 142 -14.73 19.81 -15.66
N VAL A 143 -14.13 19.26 -14.60
CA VAL A 143 -12.91 19.82 -14.00
C VAL A 143 -11.81 19.67 -15.04
N SER A 144 -11.12 20.77 -15.35
CA SER A 144 -10.11 20.83 -16.40
C SER A 144 -8.99 19.81 -16.19
N TYR A 145 -8.57 19.25 -17.32
CA TYR A 145 -7.46 18.33 -17.49
C TYR A 145 -6.15 18.92 -16.99
N GLU A 146 -5.45 18.21 -16.10
CA GLU A 146 -4.09 18.59 -15.73
C GLU A 146 -3.14 17.86 -16.68
N ALA A 147 -2.26 18.60 -17.37
CA ALA A 147 -1.42 18.08 -18.44
C ALA A 147 -0.61 16.84 -18.02
N SER A 148 -0.17 16.81 -16.77
CA SER A 148 0.56 15.69 -16.16
C SER A 148 -0.22 14.36 -16.21
N SER A 149 -1.51 14.39 -15.91
CA SER A 149 -2.33 13.17 -15.79
C SER A 149 -2.44 12.41 -17.10
N ALA A 150 -2.28 13.10 -18.22
CA ALA A 150 -2.59 12.51 -19.51
C ALA A 150 -1.44 12.49 -20.49
N GLU A 151 -0.34 13.18 -20.19
CA GLU A 151 0.97 12.66 -20.55
C GLU A 151 1.16 11.23 -20.01
N ILE A 152 0.76 10.98 -18.76
CA ILE A 152 0.80 9.63 -18.16
C ILE A 152 -0.14 8.68 -18.91
N LEU A 153 -1.39 9.06 -19.17
CA LEU A 153 -2.31 8.19 -19.93
C LEU A 153 -1.81 7.89 -21.34
N LEU A 154 -1.28 8.89 -22.06
CA LEU A 154 -0.72 8.68 -23.39
C LEU A 154 0.49 7.73 -23.35
N LYS A 155 1.37 7.89 -22.35
CA LYS A 155 2.54 7.04 -22.16
C LYS A 155 2.16 5.58 -21.90
N PHE A 156 1.17 5.33 -21.06
CA PHE A 156 0.82 3.97 -20.62
C PHE A 156 -0.33 3.32 -21.39
N PHE A 157 -1.25 4.10 -21.96
CA PHE A 157 -2.46 3.60 -22.62
C PHE A 157 -2.62 4.10 -24.06
N GLY A 158 -1.73 4.95 -24.58
CA GLY A 158 -1.90 5.53 -25.93
C GLY A 158 -3.08 6.51 -25.98
N LYS A 159 -3.65 6.75 -27.16
CA LYS A 159 -4.82 7.64 -27.29
C LYS A 159 -6.00 7.06 -26.49
N PRO A 160 -6.47 7.73 -25.42
CA PRO A 160 -7.53 7.19 -24.58
C PRO A 160 -8.86 7.00 -25.33
N GLU A 161 -9.07 7.73 -26.42
CA GLU A 161 -10.24 7.58 -27.31
C GLU A 161 -10.31 6.22 -28.02
N GLU A 162 -9.18 5.57 -28.30
CA GLU A 162 -9.14 4.26 -28.97
C GLU A 162 -9.48 3.11 -28.01
N TYR A 163 -9.24 3.29 -26.71
CA TYR A 163 -9.63 2.31 -25.68
C TYR A 163 -11.15 2.19 -25.53
N ARG A 164 -11.90 3.24 -25.91
CA ARG A 164 -13.37 3.25 -25.97
C ARG A 164 -13.92 2.18 -26.91
N PHE A 165 -13.25 1.93 -28.04
CA PHE A 165 -13.66 0.91 -29.02
C PHE A 165 -13.23 -0.50 -28.58
N ARG A 166 -12.01 -0.66 -28.08
CA ARG A 166 -11.46 -1.97 -27.72
C ARG A 166 -12.20 -2.65 -26.56
N LEU A 167 -12.78 -1.87 -25.65
CA LEU A 167 -13.57 -2.38 -24.51
C LEU A 167 -15.01 -2.77 -24.89
N SER A 168 -15.53 -2.26 -26.00
CA SER A 168 -16.86 -2.59 -26.53
C SER A 168 -16.85 -3.89 -27.34
N ASP A 169 -15.70 -4.28 -27.89
CA ASP A 169 -15.60 -5.29 -28.94
C ASP A 169 -15.15 -6.69 -28.46
N ARG A 170 -14.87 -6.87 -27.15
CA ARG A 170 -14.55 -8.19 -26.56
C ARG A 170 -15.80 -9.04 -26.26
N ARG A 171 -16.84 -8.93 -27.09
CA ARG A 171 -18.06 -9.75 -26.97
C ARG A 171 -18.44 -10.53 -28.24
N LEU A 172 -17.56 -10.63 -29.23
CA LEU A 172 -17.73 -11.56 -30.35
C LEU A 172 -16.39 -12.20 -30.73
N ARG A 173 -16.13 -13.41 -30.23
CA ARG A 173 -15.34 -14.47 -30.90
C ARG A 173 -15.32 -15.73 -30.04
N VAL A 174 -16.37 -16.52 -30.22
CA VAL A 174 -16.59 -17.94 -29.86
C VAL A 174 -17.61 -18.35 -30.95
N LEU A 175 -17.41 -19.21 -31.95
CA LEU A 175 -16.41 -20.18 -32.37
C LEU A 175 -16.47 -20.27 -33.91
N GLU A 176 -15.36 -20.60 -34.58
CA GLU A 176 -15.40 -21.53 -35.72
C GLU A 176 -14.98 -22.91 -35.21
#